data_AF-R7XZE1-F1
#
_entry.id   AF-R7XZE1-F1
#
_cell.length_a   1.000
_cell.length_b   1.000
_cell.length_c   1.000
_cell.angle_alpha   90.00
_cell.angle_beta   90.00
_cell.angle_gamma   90.00
#
_symmetry.space_group_name_H-M   'P 1'
#
loop_
_entity.id
_entity.type
_entity.pdbx_description
1 polymer ?
#
loop_
_entity_poly.entity_id
_entity_poly.type
_entity_poly.pdbx_seq_one_letter_code
_entity_poly.pdbx_strand_id
1 'polypeptide(L)'
;MIIWINGTFGAGKTTTGTLLAERDPHWRTFDPEWVGYMLRNNLADHPVTDFQHYDSWRRLTPLIADEIARATGQGLVTIQTVLDESYWDELESAFSALGHEIFHVVLEARDDVMVQRIDEDEVETGARQWRLDHLAAYADARPWMEAKADLFLDTSALMPDEAVEKIWAAMPAPPRTS
;
A
#
# COMPACT_ATOMS: atom_id res chain seq x y z
N MET A 1 -7.34 -6.32 -12.29
CA MET A 1 -6.25 -5.35 -12.07
C MET A 1 -6.31 -4.88 -10.63
N ILE A 2 -5.16 -4.79 -10.00
CA ILE A 2 -4.98 -4.32 -8.63
C ILE A 2 -4.10 -3.08 -8.69
N ILE A 3 -4.57 -1.95 -8.18
CA ILE A 3 -3.71 -0.79 -7.94
C ILE A 3 -3.18 -0.93 -6.52
N TRP A 4 -1.88 -1.12 -6.35
CA TRP A 4 -1.27 -1.21 -5.03
C TRP A 4 -0.61 0.11 -4.67
N ILE A 5 -1.13 0.80 -3.66
CA ILE A 5 -0.58 2.06 -3.16
C ILE A 5 0.32 1.77 -1.96
N ASN A 6 1.62 1.73 -2.23
CA ASN A 6 2.71 1.60 -1.27
C ASN A 6 3.31 2.99 -0.96
N GLY A 7 4.24 3.08 -0.01
CA GLY A 7 4.95 4.32 0.29
C GLY A 7 5.06 4.69 1.76
N THR A 8 5.66 5.85 2.04
CA THR A 8 5.97 6.29 3.42
C THR A 8 4.73 6.55 4.25
N PHE A 9 4.87 6.44 5.57
CA PHE A 9 3.85 6.95 6.49
C PHE A 9 3.66 8.46 6.26
N GLY A 10 2.41 8.91 6.27
CA GLY A 10 2.08 10.33 6.03
C GLY A 10 2.05 10.76 4.56
N ALA A 11 2.42 9.92 3.59
CA ALA A 11 2.41 10.26 2.16
C ALA A 11 1.02 10.45 1.52
N GLY A 12 -0.06 10.35 2.30
CA GLY A 12 -1.43 10.50 1.80
C GLY A 12 -2.00 9.26 1.10
N LYS A 13 -1.44 8.07 1.33
CA LYS A 13 -1.88 6.81 0.68
C LYS A 13 -3.37 6.52 0.85
N THR A 14 -3.88 6.59 2.08
CA THR A 14 -5.31 6.34 2.37
C THR A 14 -6.20 7.32 1.62
N THR A 15 -5.93 8.61 1.74
CA THR A 15 -6.71 9.65 1.05
C THR A 15 -6.66 9.49 -0.47
N THR A 16 -5.46 9.30 -1.03
CA THR A 16 -5.26 9.12 -2.48
C THR A 16 -5.98 7.88 -2.99
N GLY A 17 -5.88 6.75 -2.27
CA GLY A 17 -6.53 5.50 -2.67
C GLY A 17 -8.04 5.55 -2.57
N THR A 18 -8.60 6.19 -1.54
CA THR A 18 -10.05 6.42 -1.43
C THR A 18 -10.56 7.26 -2.60
N LEU A 19 -9.93 8.40 -2.87
CA LEU A 19 -10.34 9.29 -3.96
C LEU A 19 -10.19 8.61 -5.33
N LEU A 20 -9.14 7.80 -5.52
CA LEU A 20 -8.96 7.02 -6.74
C LEU A 20 -10.09 5.99 -6.94
N ALA A 21 -10.52 5.32 -5.88
CA ALA A 21 -11.62 4.37 -5.94
C ALA A 21 -12.98 5.06 -6.18
N GLU A 22 -13.17 6.28 -5.67
CA GLU A 22 -14.40 7.07 -5.86
C GLU A 22 -14.52 7.67 -7.28
N ARG A 23 -13.39 7.79 -7.99
CA ARG A 23 -13.33 8.42 -9.32
C ARG A 23 -14.14 7.67 -10.39
N ASP A 24 -14.21 6.35 -10.31
CA ASP A 24 -14.95 5.52 -11.27
C ASP A 24 -15.55 4.29 -10.56
N PRO A 25 -16.82 3.94 -10.80
CA PRO A 25 -17.50 2.83 -10.13
C PRO A 25 -16.90 1.45 -10.42
N HIS A 26 -15.99 1.31 -11.38
CA HIS A 26 -15.23 0.09 -11.61
C HIS A 26 -14.24 -0.21 -10.47
N TRP A 27 -13.84 0.79 -9.66
CA TRP A 27 -12.86 0.61 -8.60
C TRP A 27 -13.50 0.47 -7.22
N ARG A 28 -12.80 -0.26 -6.35
CA ARG A 28 -13.17 -0.46 -4.95
C ARG A 28 -11.91 -0.52 -4.10
N THR A 29 -11.96 0.06 -2.90
CA THR A 29 -10.88 -0.12 -1.92
C THR A 29 -10.85 -1.53 -1.34
N PHE A 30 -9.66 -2.10 -1.22
CA PHE A 30 -9.39 -3.31 -0.46
C PHE A 30 -8.30 -3.02 0.57
N ASP A 31 -8.54 -3.40 1.81
CA ASP A 31 -7.62 -3.16 2.93
C ASP A 31 -7.06 -4.51 3.43
N PRO A 32 -5.78 -4.81 3.13
CA PRO A 32 -5.12 -6.04 3.56
C PRO A 32 -4.98 -6.20 5.07
N GLU A 33 -5.14 -5.14 5.86
CA GLU A 33 -5.06 -5.24 7.32
C GLU A 33 -6.14 -6.17 7.89
N TRP A 34 -7.31 -6.26 7.25
CA TRP A 34 -8.37 -7.19 7.67
C TRP A 34 -7.93 -8.65 7.66
N VAL A 35 -7.10 -9.03 6.69
CA VAL A 35 -6.47 -10.36 6.64
C VAL A 35 -5.54 -10.54 7.84
N GLY A 36 -4.75 -9.50 8.15
CA GLY A 36 -3.85 -9.46 9.30
C GLY A 36 -4.58 -9.56 10.63
N TYR A 37 -5.67 -8.82 10.83
CA TYR A 37 -6.51 -8.87 12.03
C TYR A 37 -7.12 -10.24 12.25
N MET A 38 -7.66 -10.85 11.19
CA MET A 38 -8.18 -12.22 11.24
C MET A 38 -7.08 -13.20 11.66
N LEU A 39 -5.89 -13.12 11.07
CA LEU A 39 -4.78 -14.02 11.39
C LEU A 39 -4.27 -13.81 12.81
N ARG A 40 -4.07 -12.57 13.26
CA ARG A 40 -3.65 -12.27 14.64
C ARG A 40 -4.59 -12.86 15.67
N ASN A 41 -5.90 -12.80 15.43
CA ASN A 41 -6.90 -13.37 16.32
C ASN A 41 -6.85 -14.91 16.37
N ASN A 42 -6.58 -15.56 15.24
CA ASN A 42 -6.63 -17.03 15.12
C ASN A 42 -5.27 -17.73 15.29
N LEU A 43 -4.18 -16.98 15.27
CA LEU A 43 -2.80 -17.43 15.49
C LEU A 43 -2.20 -16.77 16.73
N ALA A 44 -3.03 -16.54 17.75
CA ALA A 44 -2.62 -15.86 18.98
C ALA A 44 -1.48 -16.59 19.73
N ASP A 45 -1.31 -17.89 19.50
CA ASP A 45 -0.24 -18.74 20.01
C ASP A 45 1.05 -18.68 19.17
N HIS A 46 1.03 -17.99 18.03
CA HIS A 46 2.18 -17.79 17.13
C HIS A 46 2.40 -16.30 16.83
N PRO A 47 2.60 -15.43 17.84
CA PRO A 47 2.62 -13.99 17.63
C PRO A 47 3.81 -13.53 16.80
N VAL A 48 3.55 -12.54 15.95
CA VAL A 48 4.55 -11.78 15.19
C VAL A 48 4.41 -10.29 15.48
N THR A 49 5.50 -9.54 15.38
CA THR A 49 5.54 -8.09 15.62
C THR A 49 4.73 -7.30 14.59
N ASP A 50 4.77 -7.74 13.32
CA ASP A 50 3.97 -7.22 12.22
C ASP A 50 3.20 -8.39 11.59
N PHE A 51 1.89 -8.21 11.34
CA PHE A 51 1.08 -9.24 10.68
C PHE A 51 1.62 -9.63 9.30
N GLN A 52 2.39 -8.75 8.65
CA GLN A 52 3.03 -9.02 7.36
C GLN A 52 4.07 -10.15 7.44
N HIS A 53 4.62 -10.43 8.63
CA HIS A 53 5.55 -11.55 8.83
C HIS A 53 4.85 -12.91 8.74
N TYR A 54 3.52 -12.99 8.85
CA TYR A 54 2.82 -14.25 8.60
C TYR A 54 2.89 -14.62 7.13
N ASP A 55 3.49 -15.78 6.81
CA ASP A 55 3.37 -16.41 5.50
C ASP A 55 1.90 -16.53 5.07
N SER A 56 1.02 -16.83 6.03
CA SER A 56 -0.43 -16.89 5.82
C SER A 56 -1.01 -15.56 5.35
N TRP A 57 -0.50 -14.42 5.82
CA TRP A 57 -0.97 -13.11 5.36
C TRP A 57 -0.60 -12.87 3.90
N ARG A 58 0.65 -13.17 3.53
CA ARG A 58 1.14 -13.04 2.15
C ARG A 58 0.42 -13.99 1.18
N ARG A 59 0.06 -15.19 1.65
CA ARG A 59 -0.72 -16.17 0.86
C ARG A 59 -2.21 -15.82 0.74
N LEU A 60 -2.84 -15.33 1.81
CA LEU A 60 -4.29 -15.11 1.83
C LEU A 60 -4.70 -13.76 1.23
N THR A 61 -3.86 -12.73 1.31
CA THR A 61 -4.18 -11.40 0.78
C THR A 61 -4.54 -11.44 -0.72
N PRO A 62 -3.77 -12.08 -1.61
CA PRO A 62 -4.12 -12.21 -3.03
C PRO A 62 -5.38 -13.03 -3.27
N LEU A 63 -5.60 -14.10 -2.49
CA LEU A 63 -6.79 -14.96 -2.62
C LEU A 63 -8.08 -14.22 -2.26
N ILE A 64 -8.04 -13.42 -1.19
CA ILE A 64 -9.18 -12.63 -0.74
C ILE A 64 -9.46 -11.50 -1.74
N ALA A 65 -8.42 -10.84 -2.24
CA ALA A 65 -8.54 -9.84 -3.30
C ALA A 65 -9.14 -10.43 -4.59
N ASP A 66 -8.69 -11.63 -5.01
CA ASP A 66 -9.25 -12.32 -6.17
C ASP A 66 -10.74 -12.64 -5.99
N GLU A 67 -11.13 -13.17 -4.83
CA GLU A 67 -12.54 -13.46 -4.53
C GLU A 67 -13.40 -12.19 -4.59
N ILE A 68 -12.94 -11.08 -3.99
CA ILE A 68 -13.67 -9.80 -4.03
C ILE A 68 -13.79 -9.30 -5.47
N ALA A 69 -12.70 -9.33 -6.24
CA ALA A 69 -12.69 -8.89 -7.63
C ALA A 69 -13.65 -9.73 -8.49
N ARG A 70 -13.68 -11.06 -8.33
CA ARG A 70 -14.62 -11.94 -9.05
C ARG A 70 -16.06 -11.73 -8.65
N ALA A 71 -16.33 -11.58 -7.35
CA ALA A 71 -17.69 -11.39 -6.83
C ALA A 71 -18.30 -10.05 -7.27
N THR A 72 -17.47 -9.03 -7.46
CA THR A 72 -17.93 -7.67 -7.79
C THR A 72 -17.75 -7.30 -9.26
N GLY A 73 -16.85 -7.95 -9.99
CA GLY A 73 -16.42 -7.54 -11.33
C GLY A 73 -15.60 -6.23 -11.36
N GLN A 74 -15.16 -5.75 -10.18
CA GLN A 74 -14.44 -4.49 -10.00
C GLN A 74 -12.92 -4.71 -9.93
N GLY A 75 -12.16 -3.69 -10.33
CA GLY A 75 -10.75 -3.57 -9.97
C GLY A 75 -10.59 -3.13 -8.51
N LEU A 76 -9.44 -3.43 -7.90
CA LEU A 76 -9.20 -3.11 -6.49
C LEU A 76 -8.10 -2.06 -6.33
N VAL A 77 -8.33 -1.09 -5.45
CA VAL A 77 -7.33 -0.16 -4.92
C VAL A 77 -6.91 -0.67 -3.56
N THR A 78 -5.72 -1.23 -3.49
CA THR A 78 -5.14 -1.84 -2.29
C THR A 78 -4.18 -0.86 -1.65
N ILE A 79 -4.39 -0.54 -0.37
CA ILE A 79 -3.59 0.46 0.35
C ILE A 79 -2.83 -0.26 1.45
N GLN A 80 -1.52 -0.43 1.27
CA GLN A 80 -0.69 -1.15 2.25
C GLN A 80 0.78 -0.83 2.00
N THR A 81 1.51 -0.54 3.08
CA THR A 81 2.96 -0.40 3.01
C THR A 81 3.63 -1.77 3.20
N VAL A 82 4.43 -2.18 2.22
CA VAL A 82 5.31 -3.37 2.26
C VAL A 82 6.73 -2.86 2.05
N LEU A 83 7.60 -3.04 3.05
CA LEU A 83 8.99 -2.56 3.04
C LEU A 83 10.00 -3.67 2.73
N ASP A 84 9.61 -4.93 2.92
CA ASP A 84 10.46 -6.09 2.61
C ASP A 84 10.23 -6.52 1.16
N GLU A 85 11.28 -6.47 0.34
CA GLU A 85 11.22 -6.85 -1.08
C GLU A 85 10.78 -8.30 -1.27
N SER A 86 11.21 -9.22 -0.39
CA SER A 86 10.81 -10.63 -0.51
C SER A 86 9.32 -10.82 -0.26
N TYR A 87 8.73 -10.00 0.62
CA TYR A 87 7.29 -10.05 0.87
C TYR A 87 6.50 -9.49 -0.31
N TRP A 88 7.03 -8.43 -0.93
CA TRP A 88 6.47 -7.89 -2.17
C TRP A 88 6.49 -8.94 -3.29
N ASP A 89 7.62 -9.63 -3.48
CA ASP A 89 7.79 -10.67 -4.50
C ASP A 89 6.80 -11.83 -4.33
N GLU A 90 6.56 -12.26 -3.09
CA GLU A 90 5.55 -13.27 -2.77
C GLU A 90 4.14 -12.82 -3.17
N LEU A 91 3.78 -11.57 -2.82
CA LEU A 91 2.48 -10.98 -3.16
C LEU A 91 2.32 -10.85 -4.68
N GLU A 92 3.28 -10.22 -5.34
CA GLU A 92 3.31 -10.00 -6.79
C GLU A 92 3.16 -11.32 -7.55
N SER A 93 3.95 -12.33 -7.19
CA SER A 93 3.89 -13.66 -7.80
C SER A 93 2.53 -14.33 -7.60
N ALA A 94 1.94 -14.22 -6.40
CA ALA A 94 0.66 -14.82 -6.08
C ALA A 94 -0.51 -14.13 -6.82
N PHE A 95 -0.51 -12.80 -6.93
CA PHE A 95 -1.49 -12.08 -7.76
C PHE A 95 -1.37 -12.45 -9.23
N SER A 96 -0.13 -12.50 -9.76
CA SER A 96 0.13 -12.91 -11.14
C SER A 96 -0.39 -14.32 -11.43
N ALA A 97 -0.16 -15.27 -10.52
CA ALA A 97 -0.66 -16.65 -10.63
C ALA A 97 -2.20 -16.73 -10.62
N LEU A 98 -2.89 -15.77 -10.01
CA LEU A 98 -4.36 -15.65 -10.02
C LEU A 98 -4.88 -14.89 -11.25
N GLY A 99 -3.99 -14.40 -12.12
CA GLY A 99 -4.34 -13.67 -13.34
C GLY A 99 -4.55 -12.17 -13.13
N HIS A 100 -4.09 -11.61 -12.00
CA HIS A 100 -4.16 -10.18 -11.74
C HIS A 100 -2.85 -9.49 -12.14
N GLU A 101 -2.99 -8.41 -12.92
CA GLU A 101 -1.95 -7.41 -13.08
C GLU A 101 -1.98 -6.45 -11.87
N ILE A 102 -0.80 -6.19 -11.30
CA ILE A 102 -0.61 -5.15 -10.28
C ILE A 102 -0.06 -3.91 -10.97
N PHE A 103 -0.66 -2.76 -10.69
CA PHE A 103 -0.09 -1.44 -10.95
C PHE A 103 0.45 -0.88 -9.62
N HIS A 104 1.75 -0.97 -9.41
CA HIS A 104 2.43 -0.60 -8.18
C HIS A 104 2.76 0.90 -8.16
N VAL A 105 2.07 1.60 -7.26
CA VAL A 105 2.25 3.03 -7.03
C VAL A 105 2.98 3.23 -5.70
N VAL A 106 4.08 3.97 -5.72
CA VAL A 106 4.81 4.37 -4.51
C VAL A 106 4.61 5.87 -4.28
N LEU A 107 4.04 6.23 -3.13
CA LEU A 107 3.90 7.62 -2.69
C LEU A 107 4.97 7.95 -1.64
N GLU A 108 5.75 8.99 -1.89
CA GLU A 108 6.79 9.49 -0.98
C GLU A 108 6.46 10.93 -0.59
N ALA A 109 6.36 11.21 0.71
CA ALA A 109 6.40 12.57 1.23
C ALA A 109 7.71 12.78 1.98
N ARG A 110 8.39 13.90 1.72
CA ARG A 110 9.63 14.29 2.38
C ARG A 110 9.37 14.78 3.80
N ASP A 111 10.36 14.55 4.65
CA ASP A 111 10.27 14.72 6.10
C ASP A 111 10.21 16.18 6.59
N ASP A 112 10.45 17.18 5.73
CA ASP A 112 10.50 18.59 6.15
C ASP A 112 9.15 19.13 6.65
N VAL A 113 8.04 18.50 6.23
CA VAL A 113 6.68 18.78 6.74
C VAL A 113 6.34 17.97 8.00
N MET A 114 6.99 16.82 8.23
CA MET A 114 6.76 16.01 9.44
C MET A 114 7.56 16.51 10.64
N VAL A 115 8.79 16.99 10.46
CA VAL A 115 9.66 17.44 11.56
C VAL A 115 9.17 18.75 12.19
N GLN A 116 8.65 19.70 11.39
CA GLN A 116 8.21 21.00 11.91
C GLN A 116 6.98 20.96 12.84
N ARG A 117 6.13 19.94 12.75
CA ARG A 117 4.99 19.75 13.67
C ARG A 117 5.35 18.99 14.96
N ILE A 118 6.57 18.45 15.05
CA ILE A 118 6.99 17.55 16.14
C ILE A 118 7.80 18.29 17.21
N ASP A 119 8.56 19.33 16.86
CA ASP A 119 9.29 20.14 17.85
C ASP A 119 8.35 20.97 18.76
N GLU A 120 7.05 21.03 18.47
CA GLU A 120 6.04 21.72 19.28
C GLU A 120 5.31 20.80 20.29
N ASP A 121 5.40 19.46 20.15
CA ASP A 121 4.69 18.50 21.01
C ASP A 121 5.68 17.60 21.79
N GLU A 122 6.14 18.08 22.96
CA GLU A 122 7.05 17.41 23.91
C GLU A 122 6.48 16.13 24.57
N VAL A 123 5.34 15.58 24.12
CA VAL A 123 4.54 14.62 24.92
C VAL A 123 4.85 13.14 24.68
N GLU A 124 5.48 12.72 23.57
CA GLU A 124 5.75 11.28 23.36
C GLU A 124 7.12 10.97 22.73
N THR A 125 8.14 10.82 23.58
CA THR A 125 9.45 10.27 23.20
C THR A 125 9.36 8.88 22.53
N GLY A 126 8.35 8.07 22.88
CA GLY A 126 8.09 6.77 22.25
C GLY A 126 7.63 6.88 20.78
N ALA A 127 6.84 7.90 20.46
CA ALA A 127 6.34 8.14 19.11
C ALA A 127 7.42 8.74 18.18
N ARG A 128 8.49 9.32 18.76
CA ARG A 128 9.67 9.79 18.01
C ARG A 128 10.57 8.64 17.58
N GLN A 129 10.93 7.73 18.49
CA GLN A 129 11.78 6.59 18.14
C GLN A 129 11.08 5.67 17.13
N TRP A 130 9.80 5.38 17.34
CA TRP A 130 8.98 4.63 16.38
C TRP A 130 8.99 5.26 14.98
N ARG A 131 8.87 6.59 14.87
CA ARG A 131 8.97 7.30 13.58
C ARG A 131 10.37 7.19 12.96
N LEU A 132 11.43 7.35 13.74
CA LEU A 132 12.81 7.20 13.24
C LEU A 132 13.07 5.79 12.70
N ASP A 133 12.61 4.77 13.40
CA ASP A 133 12.74 3.38 12.98
C ASP A 133 12.00 3.13 11.66
N HIS A 134 10.82 3.74 11.48
CA HIS A 134 10.06 3.67 10.22
C HIS A 134 10.74 4.41 9.07
N LEU A 135 11.36 5.56 9.33
CA LEU A 135 12.12 6.30 8.32
C LEU A 135 13.37 5.53 7.88
N ALA A 136 14.09 4.92 8.81
CA ALA A 136 15.25 4.09 8.49
C ALA A 136 14.82 2.87 7.66
N ALA A 137 13.79 2.14 8.11
CA ALA A 137 13.28 0.98 7.38
C ALA A 137 12.77 1.35 5.96
N TYR A 138 12.12 2.50 5.81
CA TYR A 138 11.73 2.98 4.48
C TYR A 138 12.93 3.38 3.64
N ALA A 139 13.92 4.09 4.19
CA ALA A 139 15.11 4.48 3.46
C ALA A 139 15.85 3.26 2.89
N ASP A 140 15.90 2.17 3.67
CA ASP A 140 16.48 0.89 3.22
C ASP A 140 15.62 0.21 2.14
N ALA A 141 14.29 0.33 2.21
CA ALA A 141 13.35 -0.23 1.23
C ALA A 141 13.26 0.59 -0.06
N ARG A 142 13.48 1.90 0.01
CA ARG A 142 13.26 2.85 -1.08
C ARG A 142 13.90 2.43 -2.41
N PRO A 143 15.15 1.93 -2.47
CA PRO A 143 15.76 1.53 -3.74
C PRO A 143 14.99 0.44 -4.48
N TRP A 144 14.51 -0.61 -3.78
CA TRP A 144 13.74 -1.66 -4.44
C TRP A 144 12.32 -1.19 -4.77
N MET A 145 11.72 -0.38 -3.89
CA MET A 145 10.39 0.18 -4.12
C MET A 145 10.36 1.06 -5.36
N GLU A 146 11.37 1.91 -5.54
CA GLU A 146 11.51 2.75 -6.74
C GLU A 146 11.78 1.89 -7.98
N ALA A 147 12.63 0.86 -7.89
CA ALA A 147 12.94 -0.03 -9.01
C ALA A 147 11.75 -0.87 -9.48
N LYS A 148 10.85 -1.24 -8.57
CA LYS A 148 9.65 -2.06 -8.83
C LYS A 148 8.35 -1.26 -8.95
N ALA A 149 8.41 0.07 -8.86
CA ALA A 149 7.22 0.89 -9.04
C ALA A 149 6.89 1.04 -10.53
N ASP A 150 5.62 0.86 -10.89
CA ASP A 150 5.10 1.34 -12.16
C ASP A 150 4.99 2.87 -12.16
N LEU A 151 4.75 3.45 -10.97
CA LEU A 151 4.72 4.89 -10.76
C LEU A 151 5.25 5.27 -9.37
N PHE A 152 6.30 6.07 -9.34
CA PHE A 152 6.81 6.71 -8.12
C PHE A 152 6.41 8.19 -8.10
N LEU A 153 5.76 8.65 -7.03
CA LEU A 153 5.30 10.03 -6.86
C LEU A 153 5.82 10.66 -5.57
N ASP A 154 6.51 11.78 -5.70
CA ASP A 154 6.73 12.71 -4.59
C ASP A 154 5.44 13.51 -4.35
N THR A 155 4.78 13.26 -3.22
CA THR A 155 3.51 13.89 -2.82
C THR A 155 3.70 15.09 -1.88
N SER A 156 4.95 15.48 -1.58
CA SER A 156 5.24 16.55 -0.59
C SER A 156 4.59 17.89 -0.92
N ALA A 157 4.43 18.18 -2.22
CA ALA A 157 3.82 19.41 -2.72
C ALA A 157 2.55 19.16 -3.55
N LEU A 158 2.02 17.94 -3.53
CA LEU A 158 0.83 17.59 -4.30
C LEU A 158 -0.41 17.59 -3.41
N MET A 159 -1.49 18.16 -3.94
CA MET A 159 -2.82 17.91 -3.39
C MET A 159 -3.25 16.47 -3.72
N PRO A 160 -4.10 15.84 -2.89
CA PRO A 160 -4.55 14.47 -3.15
C PRO A 160 -5.17 14.27 -4.53
N ASP A 161 -5.97 15.22 -5.01
CA ASP A 161 -6.58 15.16 -6.35
C ASP A 161 -5.52 15.17 -7.47
N GLU A 162 -4.43 15.92 -7.31
CA GLU A 162 -3.33 15.95 -8.29
C GLU A 162 -2.58 14.62 -8.33
N ALA A 163 -2.40 13.96 -7.17
CA ALA A 163 -1.84 12.62 -7.11
C ALA A 163 -2.77 11.61 -7.81
N VAL A 164 -4.08 11.69 -7.57
CA VAL A 164 -5.09 10.85 -8.25
C VAL A 164 -5.04 11.04 -9.76
N GLU A 165 -4.98 12.27 -10.27
CA GLU A 165 -4.87 12.54 -11.71
C GLU A 165 -3.61 11.92 -12.32
N LYS A 166 -2.47 12.05 -11.63
CA LYS A 166 -1.19 11.46 -12.09
C LYS A 166 -1.25 9.94 -12.13
N ILE A 167 -1.81 9.31 -11.11
CA ILE A 167 -2.00 7.85 -11.07
C ILE A 167 -2.94 7.44 -12.21
N TRP A 168 -4.10 8.07 -12.32
CA TRP A 168 -5.11 7.76 -13.33
C TRP A 168 -4.59 7.87 -14.75
N ALA A 169 -3.77 8.88 -15.05
CA ALA A 169 -3.17 9.08 -16.37
C ALA A 169 -2.08 8.05 -16.70
N ALA A 170 -1.44 7.47 -15.70
CA ALA A 170 -0.35 6.49 -15.87
C ALA A 170 -0.85 5.05 -15.95
N MET A 171 -2.06 4.77 -15.44
CA MET A 171 -2.62 3.42 -15.43
C MET A 171 -2.76 2.85 -16.85
N PRO A 172 -2.41 1.57 -17.06
CA PRO A 172 -2.70 0.91 -18.31
C PRO A 172 -4.21 0.89 -18.55
N ALA A 173 -4.62 1.12 -19.80
CA ALA A 173 -6.03 1.05 -20.16
C ALA A 173 -6.59 -0.33 -19.78
N PRO A 174 -7.79 -0.41 -19.18
CA PRO A 174 -8.36 -1.71 -18.82
C PRO A 174 -8.42 -2.59 -20.07
N PRO A 175 -8.06 -3.88 -19.95
CA PRO A 175 -8.15 -4.79 -21.08
C PRO A 175 -9.57 -4.74 -21.63
N ARG A 176 -9.71 -4.42 -22.92
CA ARG A 176 -11.01 -4.42 -23.59
C ARG A 176 -11.59 -5.81 -23.46
N THR A 177 -12.67 -5.95 -22.71
CA THR A 177 -13.42 -7.20 -22.66
C THR A 177 -13.99 -7.46 -24.05
N SER A 178 -13.55 -8.56 -24.66
CA SER A 178 -14.11 -9.11 -25.90
C SER A 178 -15.38 -9.89 -25.62
#